data_AF-A0AA96TP94-F1
#
_entry.id   AF-A0AA96TP94-F1
#
_cell.length_a   1.000
_cell.length_b   1.000
_cell.length_c   1.000
_cell.angle_alpha   90.00
_cell.angle_beta   90.00
_cell.angle_gamma   90.00
#
_symmetry.space_group_name_H-M   'P 1'
#
loop_
_entity.id
_entity.type
_entity.pdbx_description
1 polymer ?
#
loop_
_entity_poly.entity_id
_entity_poly.type
_entity_poly.pdbx_seq_one_letter_code
_entity_poly.pdbx_strand_id
1 'polypeptide(L)'
;MVGRVREELVARRLVDGLPEAFLAGVTRFARPPQAELDALATAARGLAARLAAGEAGDDDLPLLTRVATFAGCAQLLADAGASTPAYDVLGSYRDNLGRPLGPRLPARPAAGRRRWRVLGREVGFPIGIPACVLNGDERWVAHNAANGYSVLTYKTVRSRAHPANAQPNWTFAPRETASLPPGAAGTVTSDPWDWVPPGSPEVSTVNSFGVPSRAPEEWMADLERSLTVLDDDQLLLVSVMGEGDGPALVEDFAHAARLAQEAGATVVELNLSCPNTLSRSATGVEPPLCLDADATVAVVEGARRALDDRTGLVAKLSWLDEARLAALVPRLAPLVDGVAGINTLQSRVVRSDGEPTFPGRALAGLSGAAARDSALDLTRRLVALRAAGGWTFDVLAMGGVTDPASFAALWEAGADAVQSASGAFASPYLARDCAAALGESLSRAVA
;
A
#
# COMPACT_ATOMS: atom_id res chain seq x y z
N MET A 1 -9.64 -23.39 13.52
CA MET A 1 -9.37 -21.94 13.73
C MET A 1 -10.57 -21.24 14.35
N VAL A 2 -11.77 -21.45 13.80
CA VAL A 2 -13.04 -20.92 14.30
C VAL A 2 -13.25 -21.19 15.79
N GLY A 3 -12.91 -22.39 16.28
CA GLY A 3 -12.96 -22.72 17.71
C GLY A 3 -12.15 -21.76 18.61
N ARG A 4 -10.90 -21.41 18.24
CA ARG A 4 -10.08 -20.47 19.02
C ARG A 4 -10.67 -19.06 19.05
N VAL A 5 -11.13 -18.59 17.89
CA VAL A 5 -11.77 -17.27 17.78
C VAL A 5 -13.06 -17.23 18.62
N ARG A 6 -13.84 -18.32 18.58
CA ARG A 6 -15.04 -18.48 19.42
C ARG A 6 -14.70 -18.42 20.90
N GLU A 7 -13.70 -19.18 21.36
CA GLU A 7 -13.28 -19.19 22.77
C GLU A 7 -12.95 -17.77 23.27
N GLU A 8 -12.22 -16.99 22.47
CA GLU A 8 -11.92 -15.59 22.78
C GLU A 8 -13.17 -14.69 22.78
N LEU A 9 -14.06 -14.83 21.79
CA LEU A 9 -15.31 -14.08 21.74
C LEU A 9 -16.21 -14.37 22.96
N VAL A 10 -16.26 -15.64 23.39
CA VAL A 10 -17.02 -16.06 24.59
C VAL A 10 -16.35 -15.52 25.85
N ALA A 11 -15.03 -15.66 25.99
CA ALA A 11 -14.28 -15.17 27.14
C ALA A 11 -14.45 -13.65 27.35
N ARG A 12 -14.52 -12.89 26.24
CA ARG A 12 -14.73 -11.44 26.24
C ARG A 12 -16.21 -11.03 26.27
N ARG A 13 -17.15 -11.99 26.30
CA ARG A 13 -18.61 -11.77 26.26
C ARG A 13 -19.08 -10.94 25.05
N LEU A 14 -18.46 -11.19 23.90
CA LEU A 14 -18.72 -10.45 22.65
C LEU A 14 -19.74 -11.13 21.74
N VAL A 15 -20.04 -12.43 21.94
CA VAL A 15 -20.90 -13.20 21.03
C VAL A 15 -22.30 -12.59 20.88
N ASP A 16 -22.95 -12.24 21.99
CA ASP A 16 -24.34 -11.76 21.98
C ASP A 16 -24.50 -10.41 21.28
N GLY A 17 -23.51 -9.51 21.40
CA GLY A 17 -23.52 -8.18 20.77
C GLY A 17 -22.82 -8.13 19.40
N LEU A 18 -22.32 -9.27 18.90
CA LEU A 18 -21.57 -9.35 17.66
C LEU A 18 -22.41 -8.89 16.43
N PRO A 19 -23.69 -9.29 16.29
CA PRO A 19 -24.52 -8.81 15.18
C PRO A 19 -24.72 -7.29 15.19
N GLU A 20 -24.98 -6.69 16.36
CA GLU A 20 -25.21 -5.25 16.51
C GLU A 20 -23.94 -4.47 16.22
N ALA A 21 -22.79 -4.92 16.73
CA ALA A 21 -21.50 -4.31 16.44
C ALA A 21 -21.15 -4.39 14.95
N PHE A 22 -21.41 -5.53 14.31
CA PHE A 22 -21.23 -5.70 12.87
C PHE A 22 -22.09 -4.73 12.07
N LEU A 23 -23.38 -4.62 12.38
CA LEU A 23 -24.29 -3.72 11.69
C LEU A 23 -23.90 -2.25 11.91
N ALA A 24 -23.49 -1.88 13.12
CA ALA A 24 -22.98 -0.54 13.42
C ALA A 24 -21.76 -0.19 12.55
N GLY A 25 -20.84 -1.15 12.35
CA GLY A 25 -19.69 -1.00 11.45
C GLY A 25 -20.10 -0.87 9.98
N VAL A 26 -20.99 -1.74 9.50
CA VAL A 26 -21.54 -1.69 8.13
C VAL A 26 -22.20 -0.34 7.85
N THR A 27 -22.93 0.24 8.81
CA THR A 27 -23.64 1.50 8.63
C THR A 27 -22.84 2.75 9.04
N ARG A 28 -21.56 2.60 9.41
CA ARG A 28 -20.77 3.67 10.04
C ARG A 28 -20.64 4.93 9.18
N PHE A 29 -20.38 4.75 7.89
CA PHE A 29 -20.08 5.84 6.96
C PHE A 29 -21.19 6.12 5.96
N ALA A 30 -22.02 5.12 5.69
CA ALA A 30 -23.12 5.14 4.74
C ALA A 30 -24.04 3.95 5.06
N ARG A 31 -25.28 3.96 4.56
CA ARG A 31 -26.25 2.89 4.83
C ARG A 31 -26.52 2.07 3.56
N PRO A 32 -26.40 0.72 3.62
CA PRO A 32 -26.83 -0.13 2.52
C PRO A 32 -28.34 -0.01 2.24
N PRO A 33 -28.82 -0.42 1.06
CA PRO A 33 -30.24 -0.66 0.82
C PRO A 33 -30.83 -1.54 1.90
N GLN A 34 -32.07 -1.27 2.33
CA GLN A 34 -32.67 -1.96 3.48
C GLN A 34 -32.68 -3.49 3.33
N ALA A 35 -32.99 -4.00 2.13
CA ALA A 35 -32.99 -5.43 1.85
C ALA A 35 -31.60 -6.08 2.03
N GLU A 36 -30.52 -5.38 1.65
CA GLU A 36 -29.15 -5.85 1.86
C GLU A 36 -28.80 -5.83 3.36
N LEU A 37 -29.16 -4.76 4.06
CA LEU A 37 -28.96 -4.64 5.51
C LEU A 37 -29.68 -5.75 6.28
N ASP A 38 -30.91 -6.09 5.90
CA ASP A 38 -31.70 -7.16 6.51
C ASP A 38 -31.06 -8.55 6.28
N ALA A 39 -30.51 -8.78 5.09
CA ALA A 39 -29.78 -10.00 4.77
C ALA A 39 -28.49 -10.13 5.60
N LEU A 40 -27.70 -9.05 5.68
CA LEU A 40 -26.49 -8.98 6.51
C LEU A 40 -26.80 -9.23 8.00
N ALA A 41 -27.88 -8.62 8.50
CA ALA A 41 -28.33 -8.79 9.88
C ALA A 41 -28.74 -10.23 10.18
N THR A 42 -29.45 -10.87 9.25
CA THR A 42 -29.88 -12.27 9.38
C THR A 42 -28.68 -13.22 9.39
N ALA A 43 -27.72 -13.02 8.48
CA ALA A 43 -26.50 -13.81 8.45
C ALA A 43 -25.68 -13.68 9.74
N ALA A 44 -25.49 -12.44 10.23
CA ALA A 44 -24.72 -12.18 11.45
C ALA A 44 -25.39 -12.79 12.70
N ARG A 45 -26.72 -12.68 12.85
CA ARG A 45 -27.46 -13.32 13.94
C ARG A 45 -27.38 -14.85 13.88
N GLY A 46 -27.49 -15.43 12.68
CA GLY A 46 -27.33 -16.87 12.49
C GLY A 46 -25.94 -17.36 12.89
N LEU A 47 -24.89 -16.61 12.51
CA LEU A 47 -23.52 -16.90 12.93
C LEU A 47 -23.37 -16.80 14.46
N ALA A 48 -23.88 -15.75 15.09
CA ALA A 48 -23.81 -15.56 16.54
C ALA A 48 -24.49 -16.71 17.30
N ALA A 49 -25.64 -17.18 16.82
CA ALA A 49 -26.33 -18.34 17.40
C ALA A 49 -25.48 -19.63 17.32
N ARG A 50 -24.86 -19.91 16.16
CA ARG A 50 -23.95 -21.06 16.01
C ARG A 50 -22.71 -20.94 16.89
N LEU A 51 -22.13 -19.75 17.01
CA LEU A 51 -21.01 -19.48 17.91
C LEU A 51 -21.40 -19.73 19.37
N ALA A 52 -22.57 -19.25 19.81
CA ALA A 52 -23.07 -19.48 21.17
C ALA A 52 -23.27 -20.97 21.46
N ALA A 53 -23.91 -21.70 20.53
CA ALA A 53 -24.18 -23.12 20.66
C ALA A 53 -22.92 -24.01 20.55
N GLY A 54 -21.80 -23.48 20.06
CA GLY A 54 -20.59 -24.27 19.79
C GLY A 54 -20.68 -25.11 18.52
N GLU A 55 -21.58 -24.72 17.62
CA GLU A 55 -21.85 -25.39 16.35
C GLU A 55 -21.12 -24.74 15.16
N ALA A 56 -20.48 -23.58 15.37
CA ALA A 56 -19.75 -22.88 14.32
C ALA A 56 -18.50 -23.67 13.86
N GLY A 57 -18.42 -23.93 12.56
CA GLY A 57 -17.37 -24.74 11.93
C GLY A 57 -16.49 -23.95 10.96
N ASP A 58 -15.57 -24.63 10.27
CA ASP A 58 -14.68 -23.96 9.30
C ASP A 58 -15.45 -23.34 8.11
N ASP A 59 -16.64 -23.87 7.77
CA ASP A 59 -17.54 -23.28 6.77
C ASP A 59 -18.06 -21.88 7.17
N ASP A 60 -18.06 -21.56 8.47
CA ASP A 60 -18.44 -20.25 8.99
C ASP A 60 -17.30 -19.23 8.90
N LEU A 61 -16.06 -19.67 8.66
CA LEU A 61 -14.90 -18.80 8.70
C LEU A 61 -15.01 -17.58 7.77
N PRO A 62 -15.47 -17.68 6.51
CA PRO A 62 -15.60 -16.51 5.65
C PRO A 62 -16.57 -15.46 6.22
N LEU A 63 -17.71 -15.90 6.74
CA LEU A 63 -18.71 -15.01 7.33
C LEU A 63 -18.20 -14.43 8.66
N LEU A 64 -17.60 -15.25 9.52
CA LEU A 64 -16.97 -14.83 10.77
C LEU A 64 -15.88 -13.78 10.53
N THR A 65 -15.08 -13.97 9.48
CA THR A 65 -14.02 -13.02 9.12
C THR A 65 -14.60 -11.66 8.77
N ARG A 66 -15.64 -11.60 7.94
CA ARG A 66 -16.33 -10.34 7.59
C ARG A 66 -16.99 -9.72 8.83
N VAL A 67 -17.74 -10.51 9.59
CA VAL A 67 -18.49 -10.06 10.76
C VAL A 67 -17.56 -9.49 11.83
N ALA A 68 -16.52 -10.24 12.21
CA ALA A 68 -15.58 -9.78 13.22
C ALA A 68 -14.75 -8.58 12.72
N THR A 69 -14.46 -8.46 11.42
CA THR A 69 -13.75 -7.28 10.89
C THR A 69 -14.60 -6.02 11.08
N PHE A 70 -15.85 -6.03 10.61
CA PHE A 70 -16.74 -4.86 10.73
C PHE A 70 -17.25 -4.64 12.17
N ALA A 71 -17.17 -5.64 13.04
CA ALA A 71 -17.45 -5.50 14.47
C ALA A 71 -16.25 -4.98 15.29
N GLY A 72 -15.13 -4.60 14.67
CA GLY A 72 -13.93 -4.11 15.37
C GLY A 72 -13.14 -5.20 16.10
N CYS A 73 -13.40 -6.47 15.79
CA CYS A 73 -12.81 -7.66 16.41
C CYS A 73 -11.77 -8.35 15.52
N ALA A 74 -11.28 -7.69 14.47
CA ALA A 74 -10.32 -8.26 13.51
C ALA A 74 -9.03 -8.80 14.16
N GLN A 75 -8.61 -8.22 15.30
CA GLN A 75 -7.44 -8.70 16.03
C GLN A 75 -7.59 -10.15 16.51
N LEU A 76 -8.78 -10.57 16.91
CA LEU A 76 -9.02 -11.95 17.37
C LEU A 76 -8.76 -12.96 16.25
N LEU A 77 -9.11 -12.59 15.02
CA LEU A 77 -8.84 -13.40 13.83
C LEU A 77 -7.33 -13.47 13.56
N ALA A 78 -6.65 -12.31 13.59
CA ALA A 78 -5.20 -12.22 13.39
C ALA A 78 -4.41 -13.03 14.44
N ASP A 79 -4.76 -12.91 15.72
CA ASP A 79 -4.13 -13.65 16.82
C ASP A 79 -4.34 -15.17 16.67
N ALA A 80 -5.48 -15.58 16.11
CA ALA A 80 -5.76 -16.98 15.81
C ALA A 80 -5.08 -17.50 14.52
N GLY A 81 -4.35 -16.65 13.79
CA GLY A 81 -3.65 -16.99 12.54
C GLY A 81 -4.52 -16.91 11.28
N ALA A 82 -5.72 -16.34 11.36
CA ALA A 82 -6.60 -16.21 10.19
C ALA A 82 -6.08 -15.15 9.22
N SER A 83 -6.34 -15.36 7.92
CA SER A 83 -6.17 -14.30 6.93
C SER A 83 -7.19 -13.20 7.18
N THR A 84 -6.71 -11.98 7.40
CA THR A 84 -7.53 -10.80 7.67
C THR A 84 -7.02 -9.63 6.84
N PRO A 85 -7.88 -8.64 6.52
CA PRO A 85 -7.38 -7.38 6.00
C PRO A 85 -6.41 -6.74 7.01
N ALA A 86 -5.24 -6.34 6.55
CA ALA A 86 -4.18 -5.76 7.37
C ALA A 86 -4.43 -4.28 7.69
N TYR A 87 -5.67 -3.82 7.76
CA TYR A 87 -6.01 -2.44 8.10
C TYR A 87 -7.46 -2.37 8.57
N ASP A 88 -7.74 -1.61 9.62
CA ASP A 88 -9.09 -1.35 10.12
C ASP A 88 -9.72 -0.22 9.30
N VAL A 89 -10.54 -0.60 8.33
CA VAL A 89 -11.24 0.34 7.43
C VAL A 89 -12.28 1.21 8.16
N LEU A 90 -12.67 0.86 9.39
CA LEU A 90 -13.58 1.65 10.22
C LEU A 90 -12.85 2.62 11.15
N GLY A 91 -11.64 2.25 11.57
CA GLY A 91 -10.75 3.01 12.44
C GLY A 91 -10.08 4.21 11.76
N SER A 92 -9.71 5.21 12.55
CA SER A 92 -9.06 6.41 12.01
C SER A 92 -7.66 6.09 11.47
N TYR A 93 -7.13 6.96 10.60
CA TYR A 93 -5.73 6.85 10.16
C TYR A 93 -4.76 6.77 11.36
N ARG A 94 -4.97 7.58 12.39
CA ARG A 94 -4.10 7.61 13.57
C ARG A 94 -4.18 6.32 14.39
N ASP A 95 -5.37 5.78 14.59
CA ASP A 95 -5.54 4.52 15.35
C ASP A 95 -4.86 3.34 14.65
N ASN A 96 -4.87 3.34 13.32
CA ASN A 96 -4.22 2.30 12.52
C ASN A 96 -2.69 2.39 12.54
N LEU A 97 -2.09 3.58 12.69
CA LEU A 97 -0.63 3.72 12.68
C LEU A 97 0.06 2.88 13.77
N GLY A 98 -0.47 2.92 14.99
CA GLY A 98 0.12 2.22 16.13
C GLY A 98 -0.31 0.75 16.28
N ARG A 99 -1.11 0.21 15.35
CA ARG A 99 -1.77 -1.08 15.53
C ARG A 99 -1.73 -1.90 14.23
N PRO A 100 -0.60 -2.57 13.94
CA PRO A 100 -0.55 -3.50 12.82
C PRO A 100 -1.59 -4.61 12.99
N LEU A 101 -2.46 -4.75 12.00
CA LEU A 101 -3.44 -5.83 11.93
C LEU A 101 -2.93 -6.91 10.98
N GLY A 102 -3.09 -8.16 11.38
CA GLY A 102 -2.66 -9.31 10.60
C GLY A 102 -1.92 -10.33 11.47
N PRO A 103 -1.92 -11.61 11.07
CA PRO A 103 -1.18 -12.65 11.76
C PRO A 103 0.32 -12.34 11.75
N ARG A 104 0.99 -12.62 12.88
CA ARG A 104 2.45 -12.60 12.98
C ARG A 104 2.97 -14.02 12.76
N LEU A 105 3.85 -14.18 11.77
CA LEU A 105 4.48 -15.46 11.51
C LEU A 105 5.46 -15.81 12.66
N PRO A 106 5.56 -17.10 13.05
CA PRO A 106 6.43 -17.53 14.13
C PRO A 106 7.92 -17.37 13.81
N ALA A 107 8.26 -17.37 12.52
CA ALA A 107 9.59 -17.09 12.00
C ALA A 107 9.46 -16.32 10.68
N ARG A 108 10.44 -15.46 10.40
CA ARG A 108 10.49 -14.68 9.17
C ARG A 108 10.63 -15.62 7.96
N PRO A 109 9.72 -15.57 6.96
CA PRO A 109 9.90 -16.28 5.70
C PRO A 109 11.21 -15.88 5.03
N ALA A 110 11.92 -16.87 4.50
CA ALA A 110 13.18 -16.65 3.78
C ALA A 110 13.28 -17.58 2.57
N ALA A 111 13.88 -17.07 1.49
CA ALA A 111 14.25 -17.87 0.32
C ALA A 111 15.62 -18.57 0.53
N GLY A 112 15.77 -19.24 1.67
CA GLY A 112 17.04 -19.82 2.11
C GLY A 112 18.15 -18.76 2.28
N ARG A 113 19.35 -19.07 1.76
CA ARG A 113 20.51 -18.17 1.79
C ARG A 113 20.62 -17.25 0.57
N ARG A 114 19.72 -17.38 -0.40
CA ARG A 114 19.76 -16.58 -1.64
C ARG A 114 19.49 -15.12 -1.31
N ARG A 115 20.15 -14.22 -2.03
CA ARG A 115 20.00 -12.76 -1.91
C ARG A 115 19.84 -12.16 -3.30
N TRP A 116 19.27 -10.97 -3.38
CA TRP A 116 19.09 -10.22 -4.63
C TRP A 116 19.68 -8.81 -4.49
N ARG A 117 20.16 -8.23 -5.59
CA ARG A 117 20.68 -6.87 -5.58
C ARG A 117 19.56 -5.88 -5.90
N VAL A 118 19.31 -4.94 -4.98
CA VAL A 118 18.32 -3.87 -5.11
C VAL A 118 18.95 -2.58 -4.59
N LEU A 119 19.00 -1.54 -5.41
CA LEU A 119 19.56 -0.21 -5.15
C LEU A 119 20.97 -0.31 -4.58
N GLY A 120 21.79 -1.15 -5.22
CA GLY A 120 23.19 -1.41 -4.82
C GLY A 120 23.35 -2.29 -3.57
N ARG A 121 22.28 -2.76 -2.93
CA ARG A 121 22.29 -3.51 -1.68
C ARG A 121 21.83 -4.95 -1.87
N GLU A 122 22.29 -5.85 -1.01
CA GLU A 122 21.79 -7.22 -1.00
C GLU A 122 20.59 -7.32 -0.08
N VAL A 123 19.47 -7.82 -0.60
CA VAL A 123 18.23 -8.03 0.12
C VAL A 123 17.83 -9.50 0.12
N GLY A 124 16.95 -9.89 1.03
CA GLY A 124 16.23 -11.17 1.01
C GLY A 124 15.34 -11.31 -0.22
N PHE A 125 14.28 -12.11 -0.14
CA PHE A 125 13.36 -12.26 -1.28
C PHE A 125 12.83 -10.86 -1.68
N PRO A 126 12.95 -10.43 -2.96
CA PRO A 126 12.83 -9.02 -3.36
C PRO A 126 11.37 -8.55 -3.50
N ILE A 127 10.53 -8.97 -2.56
CA ILE A 127 9.18 -8.48 -2.34
C ILE A 127 9.17 -7.38 -1.28
N GLY A 128 8.34 -6.38 -1.52
CA GLY A 128 8.28 -5.20 -0.70
C GLY A 128 6.88 -4.68 -0.39
N ILE A 129 6.84 -3.69 0.49
CA ILE A 129 5.67 -2.84 0.76
C ILE A 129 6.01 -1.45 0.25
N PRO A 130 5.26 -0.88 -0.71
CA PRO A 130 5.54 0.45 -1.24
C PRO A 130 5.14 1.50 -0.20
N ALA A 131 5.47 2.78 -0.44
CA ALA A 131 5.03 3.87 0.43
C ALA A 131 3.49 3.87 0.54
N CYS A 132 2.97 3.42 1.67
CA CYS A 132 1.55 3.36 1.99
C CYS A 132 1.34 3.27 3.51
N VAL A 133 0.09 3.27 3.97
CA VAL A 133 -0.22 3.29 5.41
C VAL A 133 0.28 2.06 6.17
N LEU A 134 0.60 0.96 5.49
CA LEU A 134 1.11 -0.27 6.10
C LEU A 134 2.57 -0.18 6.55
N ASN A 135 3.26 0.95 6.32
CA ASN A 135 4.60 1.27 6.87
C ASN A 135 4.62 2.69 7.46
N GLY A 136 3.54 3.10 8.12
CA GLY A 136 3.38 4.44 8.66
C GLY A 136 4.01 4.71 10.03
N ASP A 137 4.51 3.67 10.69
CA ASP A 137 5.00 3.67 12.08
C ASP A 137 5.97 2.50 12.30
N GLU A 138 6.82 2.57 13.33
CA GLU A 138 7.80 1.51 13.62
C GLU A 138 7.18 0.12 13.79
N ARG A 139 5.96 0.05 14.34
CA ARG A 139 5.27 -1.23 14.59
C ARG A 139 4.87 -1.91 13.28
N TRP A 140 4.48 -1.11 12.30
CA TRP A 140 4.12 -1.56 10.97
C TRP A 140 5.34 -2.05 10.19
N VAL A 141 6.45 -1.30 10.26
CA VAL A 141 7.74 -1.70 9.68
C VAL A 141 8.20 -3.03 10.29
N ALA A 142 8.21 -3.13 11.63
CA ALA A 142 8.58 -4.36 12.33
C ALA A 142 7.66 -5.54 11.96
N HIS A 143 6.35 -5.31 11.85
CA HIS A 143 5.38 -6.33 11.49
C HIS A 143 5.64 -6.89 10.09
N ASN A 144 5.77 -6.01 9.08
CA ASN A 144 6.01 -6.44 7.69
C ASN A 144 7.39 -7.07 7.53
N ALA A 145 8.42 -6.51 8.18
CA ALA A 145 9.76 -7.07 8.20
C ALA A 145 9.76 -8.51 8.74
N ALA A 146 9.12 -8.73 9.90
CA ALA A 146 8.99 -10.06 10.49
C ALA A 146 8.15 -11.03 9.65
N ASN A 147 7.25 -10.52 8.81
CA ASN A 147 6.42 -11.32 7.91
C ASN A 147 7.07 -11.57 6.52
N GLY A 148 8.35 -11.21 6.34
CA GLY A 148 9.17 -11.65 5.20
C GLY A 148 9.33 -10.63 4.07
N TYR A 149 8.82 -9.41 4.23
CA TYR A 149 9.09 -8.34 3.28
C TYR A 149 10.51 -7.82 3.46
N SER A 150 11.27 -7.72 2.35
CA SER A 150 12.68 -7.32 2.37
C SER A 150 12.94 -5.95 1.74
N VAL A 151 11.99 -5.40 0.97
CA VAL A 151 12.09 -4.07 0.34
C VAL A 151 10.95 -3.17 0.82
N LEU A 152 11.10 -2.59 2.00
CA LEU A 152 10.10 -1.76 2.65
C LEU A 152 10.28 -0.30 2.24
N THR A 153 9.19 0.43 2.12
CA THR A 153 9.23 1.89 2.00
C THR A 153 8.46 2.51 3.15
N TYR A 154 9.13 3.28 4.00
CA TYR A 154 8.52 4.13 5.01
C TYR A 154 7.55 5.08 4.32
N LYS A 155 6.34 5.13 4.84
CA LYS A 155 5.24 5.89 4.24
C LYS A 155 5.63 7.34 3.98
N THR A 156 5.12 7.91 2.90
CA THR A 156 5.45 9.28 2.49
C THR A 156 5.28 10.31 3.62
N VAL A 157 6.35 11.01 3.94
CA VAL A 157 6.40 12.11 4.92
C VAL A 157 6.64 13.45 4.22
N ARG A 158 6.41 14.54 4.95
CA ARG A 158 6.58 15.92 4.47
C ARG A 158 7.46 16.72 5.42
N SER A 159 7.93 17.88 4.97
CA SER A 159 8.67 18.87 5.79
C SER A 159 7.85 19.48 6.93
N ARG A 160 6.53 19.23 6.97
CA ARG A 160 5.63 19.68 8.03
C ARG A 160 4.48 18.71 8.25
N ALA A 161 3.79 18.85 9.38
CA ALA A 161 2.61 18.06 9.68
C ALA A 161 1.50 18.31 8.64
N HIS A 162 0.82 17.24 8.23
CA HIS A 162 -0.31 17.28 7.31
C HIS A 162 -1.40 16.31 7.80
N PRO A 163 -2.64 16.76 8.04
CA PRO A 163 -3.68 15.87 8.56
C PRO A 163 -4.15 14.86 7.50
N ALA A 164 -4.69 13.73 7.95
CA ALA A 164 -5.37 12.82 7.04
C ALA A 164 -6.71 13.43 6.60
N ASN A 165 -7.13 13.08 5.39
CA ASN A 165 -8.48 13.34 4.92
C ASN A 165 -9.54 12.71 5.85
N ALA A 166 -10.75 13.27 5.88
CA ALA A 166 -11.86 12.74 6.68
C ALA A 166 -12.20 11.29 6.29
N GLN A 167 -12.58 10.45 7.25
CA GLN A 167 -12.95 9.05 7.01
C GLN A 167 -14.23 8.91 6.15
N PRO A 168 -14.45 7.75 5.48
CA PRO A 168 -13.50 6.64 5.33
C PRO A 168 -12.28 7.06 4.52
N ASN A 169 -11.15 6.36 4.70
CA ASN A 169 -9.93 6.63 3.92
C ASN A 169 -9.60 5.53 2.91
N TRP A 170 -10.12 4.32 3.13
CA TRP A 170 -9.83 3.14 2.31
C TRP A 170 -11.06 2.23 2.29
N THR A 171 -11.48 1.81 1.12
CA THR A 171 -12.60 0.88 0.92
C THR A 171 -12.24 -0.17 -0.14
N PHE A 172 -12.94 -1.30 -0.11
CA PHE A 172 -12.85 -2.31 -1.16
C PHE A 172 -13.54 -1.83 -2.45
N ALA A 173 -13.06 -2.30 -3.59
CA ALA A 173 -13.65 -2.08 -4.91
C ALA A 173 -13.93 -3.46 -5.53
N PRO A 174 -14.98 -4.16 -5.05
CA PRO A 174 -15.20 -5.58 -5.37
C PRO A 174 -15.69 -5.81 -6.81
N ARG A 175 -16.05 -4.74 -7.54
CA ARG A 175 -16.51 -4.80 -8.93
C ARG A 175 -15.32 -4.75 -9.91
N GLU A 176 -14.17 -4.28 -9.46
CA GLU A 176 -12.95 -4.09 -10.24
C GLU A 176 -12.01 -5.30 -10.09
N THR A 177 -12.47 -6.49 -10.47
CA THR A 177 -11.74 -7.76 -10.32
C THR A 177 -10.67 -8.01 -11.39
N ALA A 178 -10.73 -7.27 -12.50
CA ALA A 178 -9.81 -7.37 -13.63
C ALA A 178 -9.06 -6.05 -13.85
N SER A 179 -7.90 -6.13 -14.49
CA SER A 179 -7.12 -4.93 -14.83
C SER A 179 -7.89 -4.02 -15.77
N LEU A 180 -7.81 -2.72 -15.52
CA LEU A 180 -8.18 -1.71 -16.50
C LEU A 180 -7.08 -1.62 -17.57
N PRO A 181 -7.39 -1.11 -18.78
CA PRO A 181 -6.37 -0.79 -19.77
C PRO A 181 -5.28 0.13 -19.18
N PRO A 182 -4.01 0.02 -19.64
CA PRO A 182 -2.93 0.86 -19.13
C PRO A 182 -3.26 2.36 -19.10
N GLY A 183 -3.12 2.97 -17.92
CA GLY A 183 -3.39 4.40 -17.73
C GLY A 183 -4.87 4.78 -17.68
N ALA A 184 -5.79 3.84 -17.85
CA ALA A 184 -7.21 4.14 -17.84
C ALA A 184 -7.68 4.59 -16.45
N ALA A 185 -8.44 5.67 -16.44
CA ALA A 185 -9.23 6.14 -15.31
C ALA A 185 -10.71 5.87 -15.59
N GLY A 186 -11.47 5.47 -14.57
CA GLY A 186 -12.88 5.13 -14.71
C GLY A 186 -13.76 5.70 -13.61
N THR A 187 -15.06 5.40 -13.70
CA THR A 187 -15.96 5.50 -12.55
C THR A 187 -16.00 4.16 -11.86
N VAL A 188 -15.54 4.12 -10.62
CA VAL A 188 -15.53 2.96 -9.74
C VAL A 188 -16.70 3.10 -8.77
N THR A 189 -17.49 2.02 -8.64
CA THR A 189 -18.52 1.99 -7.61
C THR A 189 -17.96 1.27 -6.38
N SER A 190 -17.85 1.98 -5.25
CA SER A 190 -17.31 1.46 -4.00
C SER A 190 -18.15 1.95 -2.83
N ASP A 191 -18.82 1.03 -2.17
CA ASP A 191 -19.64 1.29 -1.00
C ASP A 191 -18.78 1.07 0.27
N PRO A 192 -18.90 1.90 1.33
CA PRO A 192 -18.06 1.74 2.54
C PRO A 192 -18.19 0.39 3.28
N TRP A 193 -19.23 -0.39 2.99
CA TRP A 193 -19.47 -1.72 3.54
C TRP A 193 -19.11 -2.86 2.57
N ASP A 194 -18.54 -2.53 1.41
CA ASP A 194 -18.05 -3.50 0.44
C ASP A 194 -16.99 -4.42 1.07
N TRP A 195 -16.94 -5.65 0.58
CA TRP A 195 -16.08 -6.69 1.13
C TRP A 195 -15.48 -7.54 0.03
N VAL A 196 -14.18 -7.80 0.15
CA VAL A 196 -13.48 -8.83 -0.63
C VAL A 196 -12.88 -9.82 0.37
N PRO A 197 -13.07 -11.14 0.19
CA PRO A 197 -12.44 -12.14 1.05
C PRO A 197 -10.92 -11.97 1.11
N PRO A 198 -10.30 -12.07 2.31
CA PRO A 198 -8.84 -12.04 2.44
C PRO A 198 -8.17 -13.13 1.60
N GLY A 199 -7.03 -12.79 1.00
CA GLY A 199 -6.29 -13.68 0.10
C GLY A 199 -6.80 -13.71 -1.35
N SER A 200 -7.88 -12.98 -1.69
CA SER A 200 -8.37 -12.95 -3.07
C SER A 200 -7.33 -12.33 -4.03
N PRO A 201 -6.95 -13.03 -5.13
CA PRO A 201 -6.03 -12.49 -6.13
C PRO A 201 -6.66 -11.39 -6.99
N GLU A 202 -7.99 -11.25 -6.93
CA GLU A 202 -8.79 -10.26 -7.67
C GLU A 202 -9.03 -8.99 -6.86
N VAL A 203 -8.43 -8.86 -5.67
CA VAL A 203 -8.69 -7.72 -4.80
C VAL A 203 -8.28 -6.40 -5.45
N SER A 204 -9.25 -5.48 -5.48
CA SER A 204 -9.03 -4.07 -5.77
C SER A 204 -9.57 -3.22 -4.63
N THR A 205 -8.96 -2.05 -4.46
CA THR A 205 -9.30 -1.12 -3.38
C THR A 205 -9.17 0.32 -3.84
N VAL A 206 -9.93 1.21 -3.24
CA VAL A 206 -9.83 2.66 -3.48
C VAL A 206 -9.46 3.38 -2.20
N ASN A 207 -8.59 4.38 -2.28
CA ASN A 207 -8.18 5.14 -1.10
C ASN A 207 -8.06 6.65 -1.36
N SER A 208 -8.29 7.42 -0.29
CA SER A 208 -8.21 8.88 -0.25
C SER A 208 -7.69 9.35 1.11
N PHE A 209 -6.40 9.13 1.38
CA PHE A 209 -5.76 9.51 2.64
C PHE A 209 -5.30 10.98 2.68
N GLY A 210 -4.93 11.56 1.54
CA GLY A 210 -4.39 12.92 1.45
C GLY A 210 -2.88 13.03 1.74
N VAL A 211 -2.17 11.90 1.75
CA VAL A 211 -0.74 11.84 2.14
C VAL A 211 -0.51 12.60 3.45
N PRO A 212 -1.13 12.15 4.57
CA PRO A 212 -0.92 12.76 5.88
C PRO A 212 0.57 12.81 6.21
N SER A 213 0.99 13.52 7.25
CA SER A 213 2.35 13.44 7.80
C SER A 213 2.29 13.86 9.26
N ARG A 214 3.00 13.15 10.14
CA ARG A 214 3.30 13.68 11.47
C ARG A 214 4.27 14.87 11.32
N ALA A 215 4.50 15.63 12.38
CA ALA A 215 5.56 16.64 12.37
C ALA A 215 6.93 15.97 12.14
N PRO A 216 7.91 16.65 11.50
CA PRO A 216 9.27 16.15 11.33
C PRO A 216 9.86 15.49 12.56
N GLU A 217 9.75 16.13 13.71
CA GLU A 217 10.32 15.65 14.96
C GLU A 217 9.74 14.29 15.37
N GLU A 218 8.45 14.06 15.09
CA GLU A 218 7.77 12.80 15.40
C GLU A 218 8.13 11.69 14.41
N TRP A 219 8.08 11.96 13.10
CA TRP A 219 8.34 10.92 12.11
C TRP A 219 9.82 10.59 11.96
N MET A 220 10.73 11.54 12.17
CA MET A 220 12.18 11.29 12.16
C MET A 220 12.56 10.37 13.32
N ALA A 221 12.08 10.65 14.54
CA ALA A 221 12.34 9.79 15.70
C ALA A 221 11.75 8.37 15.52
N ASP A 222 10.59 8.26 14.87
CA ASP A 222 9.99 6.95 14.53
C ASP A 222 10.75 6.21 13.44
N LEU A 223 11.24 6.91 12.42
CA LEU A 223 12.09 6.36 11.38
C LEU A 223 13.40 5.80 11.98
N GLU A 224 14.05 6.54 12.87
CA GLU A 224 15.24 6.06 13.58
C GLU A 224 14.97 4.73 14.29
N ARG A 225 13.86 4.61 15.02
CA ARG A 225 13.43 3.34 15.65
C ARG A 225 13.12 2.27 14.60
N SER A 226 12.47 2.63 13.51
CA SER A 226 12.14 1.73 12.40
C SER A 226 13.37 1.14 11.72
N LEU A 227 14.48 1.87 11.67
CA LEU A 227 15.74 1.36 11.12
C LEU A 227 16.39 0.30 12.05
N THR A 228 16.16 0.38 13.37
CA THR A 228 16.76 -0.57 14.33
C THR A 228 16.11 -1.96 14.37
N VAL A 229 14.93 -2.13 13.76
CA VAL A 229 14.19 -3.41 13.79
C VAL A 229 14.40 -4.26 12.54
N LEU A 230 15.24 -3.81 11.61
CA LEU A 230 15.51 -4.48 10.33
C LEU A 230 16.74 -5.36 10.43
N ASP A 231 16.68 -6.52 9.77
CA ASP A 231 17.86 -7.37 9.55
C ASP A 231 18.74 -6.83 8.40
N ASP A 232 19.98 -7.30 8.32
CA ASP A 232 20.98 -6.86 7.31
C ASP A 232 20.55 -7.08 5.85
N ASP A 233 19.60 -7.98 5.60
CA ASP A 233 19.05 -8.27 4.27
C ASP A 233 17.70 -7.59 4.01
N GLN A 234 17.35 -6.56 4.79
CA GLN A 234 16.16 -5.74 4.61
C GLN A 234 16.55 -4.29 4.32
N LEU A 235 15.87 -3.73 3.32
CA LEU A 235 16.03 -2.35 2.91
C LEU A 235 14.77 -1.56 3.29
N LEU A 236 14.96 -0.44 3.98
CA LEU A 236 13.91 0.55 4.22
C LEU A 236 14.23 1.84 3.45
N LEU A 237 13.48 2.09 2.40
CA LEU A 237 13.43 3.37 1.70
C LEU A 237 12.58 4.36 2.51
N VAL A 238 12.81 5.66 2.35
CA VAL A 238 11.96 6.70 2.96
C VAL A 238 11.34 7.56 1.88
N SER A 239 10.01 7.48 1.76
CA SER A 239 9.27 8.28 0.78
C SER A 239 9.05 9.69 1.32
N VAL A 240 9.31 10.71 0.51
CA VAL A 240 9.11 12.12 0.87
C VAL A 240 8.30 12.84 -0.20
N MET A 241 7.60 13.89 0.22
CA MET A 241 6.86 14.78 -0.67
C MET A 241 7.02 16.22 -0.25
N GLY A 242 7.42 17.07 -1.20
CA GLY A 242 7.46 18.51 -1.02
C GLY A 242 6.10 19.17 -1.30
N GLU A 243 5.96 20.38 -0.79
CA GLU A 243 4.79 21.24 -0.98
C GLU A 243 5.23 22.62 -1.49
N GLY A 244 4.41 23.24 -2.34
CA GLY A 244 4.64 24.58 -2.86
C GLY A 244 4.48 24.64 -4.37
N ASP A 245 5.03 25.67 -4.99
CA ASP A 245 5.06 25.87 -6.43
C ASP A 245 6.45 26.34 -6.90
N GLY A 246 6.77 26.03 -8.18
CA GLY A 246 8.01 26.47 -8.82
C GLY A 246 9.27 26.21 -7.98
N PRO A 247 10.12 27.22 -7.74
CA PRO A 247 11.33 27.08 -6.93
C PRO A 247 11.08 26.64 -5.48
N ALA A 248 10.01 27.13 -4.84
CA ALA A 248 9.69 26.77 -3.46
C ALA A 248 9.36 25.28 -3.32
N LEU A 249 8.72 24.70 -4.34
CA LEU A 249 8.47 23.25 -4.41
C LEU A 249 9.78 22.45 -4.45
N VAL A 250 10.75 22.88 -5.26
CA VAL A 250 12.06 22.24 -5.38
C VAL A 250 12.82 22.31 -4.05
N GLU A 251 12.82 23.48 -3.41
CA GLU A 251 13.45 23.70 -2.11
C GLU A 251 12.83 22.82 -1.02
N ASP A 252 11.51 22.70 -0.98
CA ASP A 252 10.81 21.91 0.03
C ASP A 252 11.00 20.40 -0.17
N PHE A 253 11.00 19.90 -1.42
CA PHE A 253 11.37 18.51 -1.72
C PHE A 253 12.80 18.21 -1.26
N ALA A 254 13.75 19.09 -1.59
CA ALA A 254 15.13 18.95 -1.17
C ALA A 254 15.28 19.00 0.35
N HIS A 255 14.50 19.85 1.03
CA HIS A 255 14.48 19.91 2.49
C HIS A 255 13.92 18.63 3.12
N ALA A 256 12.76 18.14 2.66
CA ALA A 256 12.17 16.90 3.16
C ALA A 256 13.10 15.69 2.93
N ALA A 257 13.77 15.63 1.78
CA ALA A 257 14.78 14.61 1.49
C ALA A 257 15.96 14.67 2.48
N ARG A 258 16.47 15.88 2.80
CA ARG A 258 17.53 16.05 3.81
C ARG A 258 17.09 15.62 5.20
N LEU A 259 15.87 15.96 5.62
CA LEU A 259 15.33 15.50 6.91
C LEU A 259 15.32 13.96 6.98
N ALA A 260 14.95 13.28 5.88
CA ALA A 260 14.99 11.82 5.83
C ALA A 260 16.43 11.29 5.95
N GLN A 261 17.40 11.88 5.24
CA GLN A 261 18.82 11.51 5.35
C GLN A 261 19.36 11.76 6.77
N GLU A 262 19.04 12.89 7.39
CA GLU A 262 19.43 13.26 8.75
C GLU A 262 18.91 12.24 9.78
N ALA A 263 17.70 11.71 9.56
CA ALA A 263 17.10 10.63 10.36
C ALA A 263 17.63 9.22 10.00
N GLY A 264 18.66 9.11 9.16
CA GLY A 264 19.35 7.85 8.84
C GLY A 264 18.85 7.12 7.58
N ALA A 265 17.98 7.73 6.77
CA ALA A 265 17.56 7.12 5.51
C ALA A 265 18.75 6.92 4.57
N THR A 266 18.98 5.67 4.18
CA THR A 266 20.03 5.34 3.20
C THR A 266 19.56 5.40 1.76
N VAL A 267 18.24 5.41 1.55
CA VAL A 267 17.57 5.60 0.27
C VAL A 267 16.35 6.49 0.48
N VAL A 268 16.24 7.55 -0.30
CA VAL A 268 15.09 8.45 -0.33
C VAL A 268 14.30 8.22 -1.62
N GLU A 269 12.99 8.03 -1.48
CA GLU A 269 12.05 7.98 -2.60
C GLU A 269 11.31 9.32 -2.71
N LEU A 270 11.40 9.99 -3.86
CA LEU A 270 10.62 11.19 -4.14
C LEU A 270 9.25 10.78 -4.68
N ASN A 271 8.19 11.10 -3.94
CA ASN A 271 6.83 10.91 -4.41
C ASN A 271 6.46 12.04 -5.40
N LEU A 272 6.64 11.76 -6.69
CA LEU A 272 6.36 12.70 -7.79
C LEU A 272 4.97 12.47 -8.39
N SER A 273 4.20 11.57 -7.80
CA SER A 273 3.00 10.95 -8.38
C SER A 273 1.68 11.42 -7.74
N CYS A 274 1.78 12.26 -6.70
CA CYS A 274 0.65 12.92 -6.07
C CYS A 274 0.61 14.41 -6.46
N PRO A 275 -0.54 15.10 -6.26
CA PRO A 275 -0.57 16.56 -6.33
C PRO A 275 0.30 17.14 -5.21
N ASN A 276 1.27 17.97 -5.59
CA ASN A 276 2.27 18.53 -4.68
C ASN A 276 1.97 19.99 -4.27
N THR A 277 0.76 20.48 -4.56
CA THR A 277 0.35 21.86 -4.28
C THR A 277 -0.73 21.91 -3.19
N LEU A 278 -0.71 22.98 -2.40
CA LEU A 278 -1.73 23.28 -1.38
C LEU A 278 -2.98 23.96 -1.98
N SER A 279 -2.90 24.34 -3.26
CA SER A 279 -3.94 25.04 -3.99
C SER A 279 -5.00 24.06 -4.47
N ARG A 280 -6.25 24.27 -4.05
CA ARG A 280 -7.40 23.57 -4.59
C ARG A 280 -7.71 24.16 -5.97
N SER A 281 -7.46 23.40 -7.04
CA SER A 281 -8.01 23.74 -8.35
C SER A 281 -9.55 23.78 -8.29
N ALA A 282 -10.19 24.45 -9.24
CA ALA A 282 -11.65 24.52 -9.34
C ALA A 282 -12.33 23.12 -9.47
N THR A 283 -11.56 22.09 -9.83
CA THR A 283 -11.97 20.67 -9.92
C THR A 283 -11.46 19.82 -8.74
N GLY A 284 -10.71 20.42 -7.81
CA GLY A 284 -10.35 19.86 -6.49
C GLY A 284 -9.05 19.06 -6.42
N VAL A 285 -8.40 18.71 -7.54
CA VAL A 285 -7.11 17.97 -7.56
C VAL A 285 -6.24 18.43 -8.73
N GLU A 286 -5.00 18.85 -8.45
CA GLU A 286 -3.99 19.15 -9.48
C GLU A 286 -3.42 17.86 -10.11
N PRO A 287 -2.91 17.89 -11.36
CA PRO A 287 -2.26 16.74 -11.96
C PRO A 287 -1.01 16.32 -11.16
N PRO A 288 -0.65 15.02 -11.16
CA PRO A 288 0.63 14.55 -10.62
C PRO A 288 1.82 15.31 -11.22
N LEU A 289 2.80 15.66 -10.38
CA LEU A 289 4.01 16.38 -10.81
C LEU A 289 4.73 15.67 -11.96
N CYS A 290 4.77 14.33 -11.93
CA CYS A 290 5.41 13.50 -12.96
C CYS A 290 4.81 13.65 -14.38
N LEU A 291 3.67 14.33 -14.53
CA LEU A 291 3.12 14.68 -15.85
C LEU A 291 3.82 15.88 -16.49
N ASP A 292 4.55 16.69 -15.70
CA ASP A 292 5.41 17.78 -16.15
C ASP A 292 6.87 17.35 -16.03
N ALA A 293 7.51 17.09 -17.19
CA ALA A 293 8.88 16.59 -17.21
C ALA A 293 9.90 17.61 -16.69
N ASP A 294 9.71 18.90 -16.95
CA ASP A 294 10.65 19.93 -16.54
C ASP A 294 10.58 20.16 -15.03
N ALA A 295 9.38 20.28 -14.48
CA ALA A 295 9.20 20.42 -13.05
C ALA A 295 9.67 19.17 -12.29
N THR A 296 9.44 17.98 -12.84
CA THR A 296 9.92 16.73 -12.26
C THR A 296 11.45 16.67 -12.22
N VAL A 297 12.12 16.99 -13.34
CA VAL A 297 13.58 17.00 -13.40
C VAL A 297 14.16 18.03 -12.44
N ALA A 298 13.58 19.23 -12.36
CA ALA A 298 14.03 20.27 -11.42
C ALA A 298 13.96 19.81 -9.95
N VAL A 299 12.90 19.12 -9.55
CA VAL A 299 12.76 18.55 -8.20
C VAL A 299 13.79 17.45 -7.95
N VAL A 300 13.96 16.51 -8.89
CA VAL A 300 14.91 15.40 -8.74
C VAL A 300 16.35 15.92 -8.67
N GLU A 301 16.72 16.88 -9.52
CA GLU A 301 18.02 17.53 -9.47
C GLU A 301 18.24 18.30 -8.15
N GLY A 302 17.21 19.02 -7.68
CA GLY A 302 17.26 19.75 -6.41
C GLY A 302 17.52 18.81 -5.23
N ALA A 303 16.78 17.71 -5.15
CA ALA A 303 17.00 16.68 -4.13
C ALA A 303 18.37 16.01 -4.27
N ARG A 304 18.79 15.64 -5.49
CA ARG A 304 20.10 15.02 -5.73
C ARG A 304 21.26 15.91 -5.27
N ARG A 305 21.19 17.23 -5.52
CA ARG A 305 22.19 18.21 -5.04
C ARG A 305 22.19 18.38 -3.52
N ALA A 306 21.06 18.15 -2.86
CA ALA A 306 20.91 18.35 -1.42
C ALA A 306 21.31 17.12 -0.57
N LEU A 307 21.37 15.94 -1.20
CA LEU A 307 21.69 14.66 -0.56
C LEU A 307 23.15 14.25 -0.78
N ASP A 308 23.71 13.51 0.17
CA ASP A 308 25.04 12.89 0.06
C ASP A 308 25.07 11.88 -1.09
N ASP A 309 26.20 11.78 -1.81
CA ASP A 309 26.39 10.85 -2.94
C ASP A 309 26.14 9.36 -2.58
N ARG A 310 26.20 9.01 -1.29
CA ARG A 310 25.95 7.65 -0.79
C ARG A 310 24.47 7.35 -0.52
N THR A 311 23.63 8.39 -0.46
CA THR A 311 22.19 8.26 -0.28
C THR A 311 21.56 7.95 -1.61
N GLY A 312 20.93 6.78 -1.72
CA GLY A 312 20.23 6.38 -2.93
C GLY A 312 19.00 7.26 -3.18
N LEU A 313 18.71 7.58 -4.44
CA LEU A 313 17.57 8.39 -4.83
C LEU A 313 16.64 7.62 -5.77
N VAL A 314 15.36 7.53 -5.43
CA VAL A 314 14.34 6.85 -6.23
C VAL A 314 13.27 7.86 -6.66
N ALA A 315 12.92 7.88 -7.96
CA ALA A 315 11.80 8.67 -8.47
C ALA A 315 10.54 7.80 -8.56
N LYS A 316 9.49 8.11 -7.79
CA LYS A 316 8.22 7.39 -7.86
C LYS A 316 7.21 8.10 -8.76
N LEU A 317 6.75 7.39 -9.80
CA LEU A 317 5.92 7.93 -10.87
C LEU A 317 4.51 7.35 -10.86
N SER A 318 3.55 8.12 -11.37
CA SER A 318 2.26 7.58 -11.84
C SER A 318 2.46 6.78 -13.13
N TRP A 319 1.41 6.14 -13.64
CA TRP A 319 1.48 5.62 -15.01
C TRP A 319 1.70 6.78 -16.00
N LEU A 320 2.66 6.61 -16.91
CA LEU A 320 2.99 7.54 -17.97
C LEU A 320 3.01 6.78 -19.29
N ASP A 321 2.48 7.40 -20.34
CA ASP A 321 2.56 6.86 -21.69
C ASP A 321 3.99 6.90 -22.25
N GLU A 322 4.17 6.31 -23.44
CA GLU A 322 5.46 6.24 -24.12
C GLU A 322 6.13 7.59 -24.33
N ALA A 323 5.36 8.58 -24.79
CA ALA A 323 5.89 9.89 -25.15
C ALA A 323 6.39 10.62 -23.89
N ARG A 324 5.61 10.57 -22.80
CA ARG A 324 6.00 11.16 -21.51
C ARG A 324 7.23 10.47 -20.91
N LEU A 325 7.30 9.13 -20.96
CA LEU A 325 8.49 8.42 -20.48
C LEU A 325 9.73 8.72 -21.32
N ALA A 326 9.60 8.76 -22.64
CA ALA A 326 10.72 9.10 -23.53
C ALA A 326 11.23 10.53 -23.29
N ALA A 327 10.35 11.46 -22.94
CA ALA A 327 10.73 12.84 -22.58
C ALA A 327 11.38 12.95 -21.18
N LEU A 328 10.99 12.10 -20.24
CA LEU A 328 11.38 12.20 -18.83
C LEU A 328 12.56 11.31 -18.46
N VAL A 329 12.50 10.01 -18.76
CA VAL A 329 13.43 8.99 -18.24
C VAL A 329 14.89 9.26 -18.59
N PRO A 330 15.26 9.65 -19.83
CA PRO A 330 16.66 9.94 -20.15
C PRO A 330 17.26 11.08 -19.31
N ARG A 331 16.44 12.02 -18.84
CA ARG A 331 16.86 13.14 -17.99
C ARG A 331 16.93 12.75 -16.52
N LEU A 332 16.08 11.81 -16.07
CA LEU A 332 16.11 11.30 -14.71
C LEU A 332 17.21 10.27 -14.48
N ALA A 333 17.48 9.41 -15.46
CA ALA A 333 18.38 8.27 -15.36
C ALA A 333 19.78 8.58 -14.76
N PRO A 334 20.46 9.70 -15.10
CA PRO A 334 21.75 10.02 -14.48
C PRO A 334 21.64 10.58 -13.06
N LEU A 335 20.44 10.86 -12.56
CA LEU A 335 20.19 11.51 -11.27
C LEU A 335 19.64 10.55 -10.20
N VAL A 336 19.18 9.37 -10.61
CA VAL A 336 18.46 8.42 -9.73
C VAL A 336 19.10 7.05 -9.76
N ASP A 337 19.06 6.38 -8.62
CA ASP A 337 19.45 4.98 -8.45
C ASP A 337 18.28 4.03 -8.77
N GLY A 338 17.05 4.54 -8.74
CA GLY A 338 15.87 3.76 -9.12
C GLY A 338 14.69 4.59 -9.61
N VAL A 339 13.79 3.92 -10.32
CA VAL A 339 12.48 4.43 -10.70
C VAL A 339 11.42 3.46 -10.17
N ALA A 340 10.48 3.98 -9.39
CA ALA A 340 9.41 3.22 -8.79
C ALA A 340 8.07 3.54 -9.45
N GLY A 341 7.22 2.54 -9.65
CA GLY A 341 5.88 2.77 -10.19
C GLY A 341 5.06 1.51 -10.41
N ILE A 342 3.73 1.61 -10.49
CA ILE A 342 2.96 2.86 -10.56
C ILE A 342 2.38 3.27 -9.20
N ASN A 343 2.17 4.58 -8.99
CA ASN A 343 1.18 5.02 -8.00
C ASN A 343 -0.25 4.66 -8.47
N THR A 344 -1.24 4.89 -7.62
CA THR A 344 -2.65 4.53 -7.85
C THR A 344 -3.22 5.16 -9.13
N LEU A 345 -4.14 4.46 -9.79
CA LEU A 345 -4.91 5.01 -10.92
C LEU A 345 -5.96 5.98 -10.39
N GLN A 346 -5.87 7.26 -10.75
CA GLN A 346 -6.83 8.26 -10.31
C GLN A 346 -8.19 8.01 -10.98
N SER A 347 -9.21 7.68 -10.19
CA SER A 347 -10.54 7.33 -10.68
C SER A 347 -11.62 8.12 -9.97
N ARG A 348 -12.77 8.31 -10.62
CA ARG A 348 -13.98 8.82 -9.96
C ARG A 348 -14.56 7.70 -9.11
N VAL A 349 -14.73 7.93 -7.82
CA VAL A 349 -15.21 6.90 -6.89
C VAL A 349 -16.53 7.33 -6.27
N VAL A 350 -17.57 6.57 -6.57
CA VAL A 350 -18.95 6.83 -6.14
C VAL A 350 -19.52 5.61 -5.43
N ARG A 351 -20.47 5.83 -4.54
CA ARG A 351 -21.30 4.78 -3.96
C ARG A 351 -22.38 4.36 -4.95
N SER A 352 -23.04 3.26 -4.65
CA SER A 352 -24.21 2.76 -5.40
C SER A 352 -25.37 3.75 -5.48
N ASP A 353 -25.49 4.67 -4.53
CA ASP A 353 -26.50 5.75 -4.53
C ASP A 353 -26.09 7.01 -5.34
N GLY A 354 -24.91 6.99 -5.96
CA GLY A 354 -24.39 8.07 -6.81
C GLY A 354 -23.62 9.16 -6.07
N GLU A 355 -23.60 9.15 -4.74
CA GLU A 355 -22.82 10.09 -3.93
C GLU A 355 -21.33 9.70 -3.91
N PRO A 356 -20.40 10.65 -3.69
CA PRO A 356 -18.99 10.34 -3.48
C PRO A 356 -18.77 9.38 -2.29
N THR A 357 -17.97 8.33 -2.48
CA THR A 357 -17.59 7.40 -1.39
C THR A 357 -16.82 8.10 -0.28
N PHE A 358 -16.01 9.10 -0.66
CA PHE A 358 -15.16 9.86 0.24
C PHE A 358 -15.74 11.27 0.43
N PRO A 359 -15.98 11.73 1.68
CA PRO A 359 -16.64 13.01 1.92
C PRO A 359 -15.95 14.20 1.26
N GLY A 360 -16.67 14.89 0.37
CA GLY A 360 -16.16 16.05 -0.37
C GLY A 360 -15.08 15.73 -1.42
N ARG A 361 -14.89 14.45 -1.78
CA ARG A 361 -13.82 14.00 -2.67
C ARG A 361 -14.35 12.99 -3.68
N ALA A 362 -14.56 13.44 -4.92
CA ALA A 362 -15.05 12.59 -6.01
C ALA A 362 -13.94 11.76 -6.67
N LEU A 363 -12.68 12.19 -6.56
CA LEU A 363 -11.51 11.48 -7.11
C LEU A 363 -10.74 10.78 -5.98
N ALA A 364 -10.33 9.54 -6.25
CA ALA A 364 -9.51 8.74 -5.34
C ALA A 364 -8.59 7.78 -6.11
N GLY A 365 -7.64 7.18 -5.41
CA GLY A 365 -6.69 6.25 -6.00
C GLY A 365 -7.21 4.82 -6.03
N LEU A 366 -7.40 4.25 -7.23
CA LEU A 366 -7.69 2.83 -7.45
C LEU A 366 -6.39 2.02 -7.48
N SER A 367 -6.38 0.88 -6.78
CA SER A 367 -5.24 -0.02 -6.61
C SER A 367 -5.70 -1.48 -6.62
N GLY A 368 -4.74 -2.41 -6.63
CA GLY A 368 -5.00 -3.84 -6.65
C GLY A 368 -5.07 -4.39 -8.07
N ALA A 369 -5.83 -5.46 -8.28
CA ALA A 369 -5.93 -6.18 -9.56
C ALA A 369 -6.24 -5.24 -10.74
N ALA A 370 -7.03 -4.20 -10.50
CA ALA A 370 -7.37 -3.16 -11.48
C ALA A 370 -6.17 -2.41 -12.08
N ALA A 371 -5.04 -2.35 -11.38
CA ALA A 371 -3.85 -1.60 -11.79
C ALA A 371 -2.75 -2.48 -12.42
N ARG A 372 -2.97 -3.79 -12.55
CA ARG A 372 -1.94 -4.77 -12.91
C ARG A 372 -1.32 -4.51 -14.29
N ASP A 373 -2.14 -4.28 -15.31
CA ASP A 373 -1.64 -4.08 -16.68
C ASP A 373 -0.92 -2.73 -16.82
N SER A 374 -1.36 -1.71 -16.08
CA SER A 374 -0.65 -0.42 -16.01
C SER A 374 0.74 -0.59 -15.39
N ALA A 375 0.88 -1.39 -14.33
CA ALA A 375 2.16 -1.68 -13.71
C ALA A 375 3.08 -2.48 -14.65
N LEU A 376 2.55 -3.51 -15.32
CA LEU A 376 3.30 -4.32 -16.30
C LEU A 376 3.76 -3.48 -17.50
N ASP A 377 2.88 -2.65 -18.05
CA ASP A 377 3.19 -1.75 -19.16
C ASP A 377 4.27 -0.73 -18.79
N LEU A 378 4.12 -0.02 -17.66
CA LEU A 378 5.15 0.91 -17.19
C LEU A 378 6.49 0.21 -16.97
N THR A 379 6.49 -0.95 -16.29
CA THR A 379 7.71 -1.72 -15.99
C THR A 379 8.47 -2.08 -17.27
N ARG A 380 7.77 -2.64 -18.27
CA ARG A 380 8.38 -3.00 -19.56
C ARG A 380 8.98 -1.79 -20.27
N ARG A 381 8.28 -0.64 -20.25
CA ARG A 381 8.76 0.61 -20.87
C ARG A 381 10.00 1.14 -20.17
N LEU A 382 10.01 1.16 -18.84
CA LEU A 382 11.17 1.59 -18.05
C LEU A 382 12.39 0.70 -18.30
N VAL A 383 12.20 -0.63 -18.32
CA VAL A 383 13.26 -1.59 -18.61
C VAL A 383 13.80 -1.42 -20.03
N ALA A 384 12.92 -1.20 -21.02
CA ALA A 384 13.32 -0.94 -22.40
C ALA A 384 14.11 0.37 -22.54
N LEU A 385 13.66 1.46 -21.90
CA LEU A 385 14.36 2.76 -21.90
C LEU A 385 15.71 2.69 -21.19
N ARG A 386 15.77 1.96 -20.07
CA ARG A 386 17.02 1.69 -19.35
C ARG A 386 18.03 1.01 -20.27
N ALA A 387 17.61 -0.07 -20.95
CA ALA A 387 18.47 -0.82 -21.85
C ALA A 387 18.89 0.00 -23.08
N ALA A 388 17.96 0.70 -23.73
CA ALA A 388 18.24 1.52 -24.90
C ALA A 388 19.18 2.69 -24.61
N GLY A 389 19.10 3.27 -23.41
CA GLY A 389 19.97 4.36 -22.97
C GLY A 389 21.27 3.92 -22.27
N GLY A 390 21.46 2.62 -22.01
CA GLY A 390 22.62 2.12 -21.27
C GLY A 390 22.66 2.60 -19.81
N TRP A 391 21.51 2.86 -19.21
CA TRP A 391 21.38 3.37 -17.84
C TRP A 391 21.40 2.25 -16.80
N THR A 392 21.72 2.59 -15.55
CA THR A 392 21.94 1.61 -14.46
C THR A 392 20.94 1.72 -13.30
N PHE A 393 19.86 2.49 -13.44
CA PHE A 393 18.84 2.58 -12.38
C PHE A 393 18.03 1.28 -12.23
N ASP A 394 17.59 0.98 -11.02
CA ASP A 394 16.71 -0.16 -10.73
C ASP A 394 15.23 0.18 -10.96
N VAL A 395 14.44 -0.81 -11.36
CA VAL A 395 12.99 -0.66 -11.51
C VAL A 395 12.28 -1.30 -10.33
N LEU A 396 11.65 -0.48 -9.48
CA LEU A 396 10.85 -0.92 -8.34
C LEU A 396 9.36 -0.97 -8.76
N ALA A 397 8.92 -2.14 -9.21
CA ALA A 397 7.60 -2.31 -9.81
C ALA A 397 6.51 -2.53 -8.74
N MET A 398 5.35 -1.90 -8.93
CA MET A 398 4.19 -2.07 -8.05
C MET A 398 2.87 -1.80 -8.77
N GLY A 399 1.82 -2.44 -8.28
CA GLY A 399 0.45 -2.36 -8.83
C GLY A 399 -0.07 -3.74 -9.23
N GLY A 400 -1.18 -4.18 -8.63
CA GLY A 400 -1.79 -5.47 -8.94
C GLY A 400 -1.03 -6.72 -8.50
N VAL A 401 -0.08 -6.58 -7.57
CA VAL A 401 0.65 -7.69 -6.93
C VAL A 401 -0.19 -8.25 -5.79
N THR A 402 -0.93 -9.32 -6.05
CA THR A 402 -1.93 -9.89 -5.13
C THR A 402 -1.68 -11.37 -4.83
N ASP A 403 -0.77 -12.00 -5.56
CA ASP A 403 -0.40 -13.42 -5.46
C ASP A 403 1.03 -13.65 -6.01
N PRO A 404 1.61 -14.87 -5.88
CA PRO A 404 2.92 -15.18 -6.45
C PRO A 404 3.01 -15.03 -7.99
N ALA A 405 1.92 -15.27 -8.72
CA ALA A 405 1.91 -15.17 -10.18
C ALA A 405 2.04 -13.71 -10.66
N SER A 406 1.34 -12.79 -10.01
CA SER A 406 1.43 -11.35 -10.28
C SER A 406 2.77 -10.76 -9.86
N PHE A 407 3.41 -11.27 -8.80
CA PHE A 407 4.81 -10.98 -8.50
C PHE A 407 5.73 -11.43 -9.65
N ALA A 408 5.60 -12.70 -10.07
CA ALA A 408 6.45 -13.28 -11.12
C ALA A 408 6.33 -12.49 -12.43
N ALA A 409 5.12 -12.06 -12.81
CA ALA A 409 4.90 -11.31 -14.03
C ALA A 409 5.68 -9.97 -14.08
N LEU A 410 5.76 -9.23 -12.96
CA LEU A 410 6.57 -8.01 -12.90
C LEU A 410 8.06 -8.30 -12.83
N TRP A 411 8.46 -9.37 -12.13
CA TRP A 411 9.84 -9.83 -12.10
C TRP A 411 10.36 -10.20 -13.50
N GLU A 412 9.58 -10.99 -14.26
CA GLU A 412 9.87 -11.39 -15.63
C GLU A 412 9.86 -10.20 -16.60
N ALA A 413 9.07 -9.16 -16.32
CA ALA A 413 9.11 -7.89 -17.05
C ALA A 413 10.41 -7.09 -16.81
N GLY A 414 11.28 -7.54 -15.90
CA GLY A 414 12.60 -6.97 -15.65
C GLY A 414 12.70 -6.06 -14.43
N ALA A 415 11.68 -6.03 -13.56
CA ALA A 415 11.74 -5.32 -12.29
C ALA A 415 12.88 -5.87 -11.41
N ASP A 416 13.53 -5.02 -10.62
CA ASP A 416 14.61 -5.41 -9.70
C ASP A 416 14.09 -5.62 -8.27
N ALA A 417 12.96 -5.00 -7.94
CA ALA A 417 12.12 -5.36 -6.80
C ALA A 417 10.64 -5.21 -7.14
N VAL A 418 9.78 -5.95 -6.43
CA VAL A 418 8.33 -5.88 -6.63
C VAL A 418 7.63 -5.57 -5.31
N GLN A 419 6.80 -4.54 -5.28
CA GLN A 419 6.11 -4.10 -4.06
C GLN A 419 4.59 -4.29 -4.15
N SER A 420 3.96 -4.61 -3.01
CA SER A 420 2.51 -4.83 -2.91
C SER A 420 1.87 -3.99 -1.80
N ALA A 421 0.83 -3.21 -2.14
CA ALA A 421 -0.02 -2.52 -1.18
C ALA A 421 -1.34 -3.26 -0.97
N SER A 422 -2.23 -3.28 -1.98
CA SER A 422 -3.55 -3.94 -1.86
C SER A 422 -3.44 -5.45 -1.64
N GLY A 423 -2.41 -6.11 -2.19
CA GLY A 423 -2.16 -7.52 -1.92
C GLY A 423 -1.70 -7.77 -0.50
N ALA A 424 -0.76 -6.97 0.03
CA ALA A 424 -0.36 -7.05 1.45
C ALA A 424 -1.51 -6.71 2.41
N PHE A 425 -2.36 -5.75 2.03
CA PHE A 425 -3.59 -5.43 2.75
C PHE A 425 -4.56 -6.61 2.78
N ALA A 426 -4.81 -7.26 1.64
CA ALA A 426 -5.80 -8.33 1.57
C ALA A 426 -5.25 -9.71 2.00
N SER A 427 -3.96 -9.93 1.84
CA SER A 427 -3.26 -11.20 2.07
C SER A 427 -2.02 -10.97 2.94
N PRO A 428 -2.15 -11.10 4.27
CA PRO A 428 -1.03 -10.87 5.19
C PRO A 428 0.10 -11.89 5.03
N TYR A 429 -0.12 -12.98 4.29
CA TYR A 429 0.86 -14.02 4.01
C TYR A 429 1.55 -13.90 2.64
N LEU A 430 1.28 -12.84 1.88
CA LEU A 430 1.75 -12.72 0.49
C LEU A 430 3.27 -12.87 0.36
N ALA A 431 4.07 -12.25 1.24
CA ALA A 431 5.53 -12.40 1.20
C ALA A 431 5.99 -13.85 1.44
N ARG A 432 5.37 -14.56 2.39
CA ARG A 432 5.61 -15.98 2.63
C ARG A 432 5.28 -16.80 1.39
N ASP A 433 4.13 -16.55 0.78
CA ASP A 433 3.64 -17.34 -0.36
C ASP A 433 4.52 -17.13 -1.59
N CYS A 434 4.97 -15.90 -1.85
CA CYS A 434 5.93 -15.62 -2.92
C CYS A 434 7.29 -16.29 -2.66
N ALA A 435 7.83 -16.18 -1.44
CA ALA A 435 9.10 -16.80 -1.09
C ALA A 435 9.05 -18.33 -1.18
N ALA A 436 7.94 -18.95 -0.74
CA ALA A 436 7.75 -20.40 -0.83
C ALA A 436 7.58 -20.87 -2.29
N ALA A 437 6.84 -20.14 -3.10
CA ALA A 437 6.58 -20.53 -4.50
C ALA A 437 7.79 -20.31 -5.42
N LEU A 438 8.58 -19.26 -5.18
CA LEU A 438 9.58 -18.78 -6.13
C LEU A 438 11.00 -18.70 -5.55
N GLY A 439 11.21 -18.81 -4.24
CA GLY A 439 12.49 -18.50 -3.61
C GLY A 439 13.68 -19.32 -4.13
N GLU A 440 13.46 -20.60 -4.43
CA GLU A 440 14.52 -21.49 -4.95
C GLU A 440 14.81 -21.30 -6.45
N SER A 441 13.83 -20.80 -7.21
CA SER A 441 13.89 -20.72 -8.68
C SER A 441 14.02 -19.29 -9.22
N LEU A 442 13.76 -18.26 -8.41
CA LEU A 442 13.78 -16.87 -8.84
C LEU A 442 15.17 -16.52 -9.40
N SER A 443 15.20 -15.94 -10.58
CA SER A 443 16.44 -15.57 -11.29
C SER A 443 17.17 -14.41 -10.61
N ARG A 444 18.37 -14.06 -11.10
CA ARG A 444 19.18 -12.89 -10.66
C ARG A 444 19.51 -12.83 -9.16
N ALA A 445 19.49 -13.96 -8.46
CA ALA A 445 20.06 -14.03 -7.12
C ALA A 445 21.59 -13.85 -7.19
N VAL A 446 22.17 -13.15 -6.23
CA VAL A 446 23.63 -13.04 -6.06
C VAL A 446 24.18 -14.33 -5.43
N ALA A 447 25.43 -14.64 -5.77
CA ALA A 447 26.12 -15.88 -5.41
C ALA A 447 26.64 -15.88 -3.97
#